data_AF-I7FYY3-F1
#
_entry.id   AF-I7FYY3-F1
#
_cell.length_a   1.000
_cell.length_b   1.000
_cell.length_c   1.000
_cell.angle_alpha   90.00
_cell.angle_beta   90.00
_cell.angle_gamma   90.00
#
_symmetry.space_group_name_H-M   'P 1'
#
loop_
_entity.id
_entity.type
_entity.pdbx_description
1 polymer ?
#
loop_
_entity_poly.entity_id
_entity_poly.type
_entity_poly.pdbx_seq_one_letter_code
_entity_poly.pdbx_strand_id
1 'polypeptide(L)'
;MLGCLMTSPTVGSDMSACIKLSQVAMKPWDFTLYETSDGAAVLKVISVEGAYKIEVDRFFLIGPMHSVSRMVDFLEALAEDIRENYPHVPFEELPKSCVVLRQ
;
A
#
# COMPACT_ATOMS: atom_id res chain seq x y z
N MET A 1 8.85 48.59 -16.64
CA MET A 1 7.89 47.61 -16.11
C MET A 1 8.69 46.53 -15.43
N LEU A 2 8.45 46.31 -14.13
CA LEU A 2 9.15 45.33 -13.31
C LEU A 2 8.88 43.90 -13.79
N GLY A 3 9.92 43.08 -13.80
CA GLY A 3 9.85 41.66 -14.09
C GLY A 3 9.31 40.86 -12.91
N CYS A 4 8.60 39.78 -13.24
CA CYS A 4 8.34 38.68 -12.31
C CYS A 4 8.74 37.38 -13.00
N LEU A 5 9.98 36.95 -12.75
CA LEU A 5 10.38 35.55 -12.84
C LEU A 5 9.59 34.80 -11.77
N MET A 6 8.66 33.94 -12.18
CA MET A 6 8.10 32.95 -11.27
C MET A 6 8.98 31.71 -11.33
N THR A 7 9.99 31.69 -10.46
CA THR A 7 10.62 30.46 -9.99
C THR A 7 9.63 29.74 -9.09
N SER A 8 8.95 28.73 -9.62
CA SER A 8 8.23 27.77 -8.77
C SER A 8 9.26 26.88 -8.07
N PRO A 9 9.14 26.68 -6.75
CA PRO A 9 10.09 25.91 -5.97
C PRO A 9 10.01 24.43 -6.32
N THR A 10 11.19 23.83 -6.38
CA THR A 10 11.49 22.41 -6.32
C THR A 10 10.70 21.74 -5.19
N VAL A 11 9.71 20.91 -5.51
CA VAL A 11 9.24 19.87 -4.58
C VAL A 11 10.00 18.59 -4.95
N GLY A 12 11.29 18.62 -4.65
CA GLY A 12 12.00 17.41 -4.29
C GLY A 12 11.76 17.22 -2.79
N SER A 13 10.81 16.37 -2.43
CA SER A 13 10.75 15.77 -1.09
C SER A 13 11.11 14.30 -1.20
N ASP A 14 12.40 14.11 -1.45
CA ASP A 14 13.14 12.93 -1.03
C ASP A 14 13.13 12.89 0.50
N MET A 15 12.22 12.08 1.05
CA MET A 15 12.24 11.47 2.37
C MET A 15 10.88 10.80 2.52
N SER A 16 10.76 9.60 1.96
CA SER A 16 9.67 8.70 2.28
C SER A 16 9.76 8.40 3.77
N ALA A 17 9.04 9.18 4.59
CA ALA A 17 8.97 8.96 6.02
C ALA A 17 8.45 7.55 6.23
N CYS A 18 9.28 6.66 6.78
CA CYS A 18 8.90 5.27 6.90
C CYS A 18 7.61 5.14 7.71
N ILE A 19 6.59 4.56 7.09
CA ILE A 19 5.25 4.42 7.64
C ILE A 19 5.26 3.21 8.58
N LYS A 20 4.82 3.44 9.81
CA LYS A 20 4.67 2.38 10.80
C LYS A 20 3.34 1.68 10.58
N LEU A 21 3.39 0.37 10.41
CA LEU A 21 2.24 -0.48 10.21
C LEU A 21 2.01 -1.38 11.43
N SER A 22 0.79 -1.37 11.95
CA SER A 22 0.31 -2.28 12.96
C SER A 22 -0.57 -3.33 12.30
N GLN A 23 -0.30 -4.61 12.52
CA GLN A 23 -1.11 -5.67 11.92
C GLN A 23 -2.49 -5.71 12.58
N VAL A 24 -3.54 -5.77 11.75
CA VAL A 24 -4.93 -5.85 12.22
C VAL A 24 -5.53 -7.23 11.94
N ALA A 25 -5.33 -7.76 10.74
CA ALA A 25 -5.82 -9.08 10.35
C ALA A 25 -4.86 -9.73 9.36
N MET A 26 -4.83 -11.06 9.33
CA MET A 26 -4.01 -11.80 8.38
C MET A 26 -4.76 -13.02 7.84
N LYS A 27 -4.53 -13.31 6.56
CA LYS A 27 -4.82 -14.59 5.93
C LYS A 27 -3.53 -15.07 5.26
N PRO A 28 -2.86 -16.09 5.82
CA PRO A 28 -1.59 -16.59 5.29
C PRO A 28 -1.72 -16.91 3.80
N TRP A 29 -0.67 -16.59 3.02
CA TRP A 29 -0.58 -16.84 1.58
C TRP A 29 -1.56 -16.05 0.70
N ASP A 30 -2.33 -15.12 1.27
CA ASP A 30 -3.33 -14.35 0.53
C ASP A 30 -3.14 -12.85 0.78
N PHE A 31 -3.44 -12.40 2.00
CA PHE A 31 -3.29 -10.98 2.35
C PHE A 31 -2.98 -10.75 3.83
N THR A 32 -2.50 -9.55 4.14
CA THR A 32 -2.39 -9.04 5.51
C THR A 32 -2.87 -7.61 5.55
N LEU A 33 -3.83 -7.33 6.43
CA LEU A 33 -4.35 -5.99 6.66
C LEU A 33 -3.56 -5.33 7.78
N TYR A 34 -3.03 -4.14 7.47
CA TYR A 34 -2.32 -3.27 8.38
C TYR A 34 -3.06 -1.95 8.56
N GLU A 35 -2.81 -1.31 9.69
CA GLU A 35 -3.22 0.05 9.99
C GLU A 35 -1.98 0.91 10.25
N THR A 36 -1.94 2.07 9.61
CA THR A 36 -0.89 3.09 9.79
C THR A 36 -1.12 3.86 11.10
N SER A 37 -0.09 4.56 11.60
CA SER A 37 -0.27 5.48 12.73
C SER A 37 -1.29 6.59 12.49
N ASP A 38 -1.52 6.91 11.22
CA ASP A 38 -2.42 7.99 10.79
C ASP A 38 -3.86 7.48 10.58
N GLY A 39 -4.12 6.19 10.87
CA GLY A 39 -5.45 5.58 10.74
C GLY A 39 -5.83 5.20 9.31
N ALA A 40 -4.88 5.21 8.37
CA ALA A 40 -5.07 4.64 7.04
C ALA A 40 -4.84 3.12 7.05
N ALA A 41 -5.58 2.40 6.21
CA ALA A 41 -5.46 0.98 5.99
C ALA A 41 -4.51 0.66 4.84
N VAL A 42 -3.65 -0.33 5.08
CA VAL A 42 -2.71 -0.85 4.09
C VAL A 42 -2.96 -2.34 3.92
N LEU A 43 -3.23 -2.77 2.69
CA LEU A 43 -3.39 -4.18 2.35
C LEU A 43 -2.09 -4.71 1.75
N LYS A 44 -1.46 -5.65 2.42
CA LYS A 44 -0.38 -6.45 1.85
C LYS A 44 -1.02 -7.60 1.08
N VAL A 45 -0.79 -7.66 -0.22
CA VAL A 45 -1.26 -8.75 -1.08
C VAL A 45 -0.08 -9.65 -1.43
N ILE A 46 -0.27 -10.96 -1.33
CA ILE A 46 0.74 -11.97 -1.66
C ILE A 46 0.34 -12.59 -3.00
N SER A 47 1.18 -12.42 -4.02
CA SER A 47 1.09 -13.11 -5.31
C SER A 47 2.25 -14.07 -5.49
N VAL A 48 2.05 -15.10 -6.32
CA VAL A 48 3.12 -16.00 -6.75
C VAL A 48 3.35 -15.78 -8.23
N GLU A 49 4.54 -15.29 -8.58
CA GLU A 49 4.88 -14.89 -9.95
C GLU A 49 6.05 -15.71 -10.51
N GLY A 50 6.02 -15.93 -11.83
CA GLY A 50 7.10 -16.56 -12.59
C GLY A 50 7.16 -18.09 -12.51
N ALA A 51 7.96 -18.68 -13.41
CA ALA A 51 8.16 -20.13 -13.50
C ALA A 51 8.78 -20.74 -12.22
N TYR A 52 9.47 -19.91 -11.44
CA TYR A 52 10.12 -20.30 -10.18
C TYR A 52 9.22 -20.15 -8.96
N LYS A 53 7.93 -19.80 -9.13
CA LYS A 53 6.97 -19.60 -8.05
C LYS A 53 7.51 -18.66 -6.96
N ILE A 54 7.95 -17.49 -7.38
CA ILE A 54 8.50 -16.49 -6.47
C ILE A 54 7.33 -15.82 -5.75
N GLU A 55 7.38 -15.78 -4.42
CA GLU A 55 6.41 -15.05 -3.63
C GLU A 55 6.74 -13.55 -3.69
N VAL A 56 5.77 -12.78 -4.16
CA VAL A 56 5.84 -11.34 -4.29
C VAL A 56 4.79 -10.76 -3.36
N ASP A 57 5.24 -10.14 -2.28
CA ASP A 57 4.38 -9.32 -1.44
C ASP A 57 4.45 -7.84 -1.85
N ARG A 58 3.29 -7.21 -1.98
CA ARG A 58 3.13 -5.80 -2.33
C ARG A 58 2.19 -5.13 -1.32
N PHE A 59 2.46 -3.88 -0.98
CA PHE A 59 1.69 -3.12 -0.01
C PHE A 59 0.87 -2.06 -0.73
N PHE A 60 -0.44 -2.01 -0.50
CA PHE A 60 -1.34 -1.07 -1.16
C PHE A 60 -2.08 -0.23 -0.13
N LEU A 61 -2.09 1.09 -0.34
CA LEU A 61 -2.91 2.02 0.46
C LEU A 61 -4.35 1.97 -0.05
N ILE A 62 -5.26 1.42 0.76
CA ILE A 62 -6.67 1.20 0.37
C ILE A 62 -7.62 2.27 0.93
N GLY A 63 -7.09 3.27 1.63
CA GLY A 63 -7.83 4.41 2.19
C GLY A 63 -7.95 4.38 3.71
N PRO A 64 -8.89 5.12 4.30
CA PRO A 64 -9.04 5.21 5.76
C PRO A 64 -9.52 3.89 6.39
N MET A 65 -8.94 3.50 7.53
CA MET A 65 -9.27 2.23 8.20
C MET A 65 -10.74 2.10 8.60
N HIS A 66 -11.39 3.21 8.94
CA HIS A 66 -12.82 3.23 9.26
C HIS A 66 -13.74 2.99 8.05
N SER A 67 -13.24 3.23 6.84
CA SER A 67 -13.95 2.96 5.59
C SER A 67 -13.74 1.54 5.08
N VAL A 68 -12.74 0.82 5.61
CA VAL A 68 -12.42 -0.54 5.21
C VAL A 68 -13.30 -1.53 5.96
N SER A 69 -14.07 -2.32 5.20
CA SER A 69 -14.78 -3.47 5.76
C SER A 69 -13.77 -4.49 6.27
N ARG A 70 -13.82 -4.81 7.57
CA ARG A 70 -13.01 -5.88 8.18
C ARG A 70 -13.61 -7.27 7.90
N MET A 71 -14.58 -7.37 7.01
CA MET A 71 -15.11 -8.65 6.54
C MET A 71 -14.04 -9.36 5.71
N VAL A 72 -13.71 -10.57 6.10
CA VAL A 72 -12.68 -11.38 5.44
C VAL A 72 -13.00 -11.57 3.96
N ASP A 73 -14.26 -11.90 3.62
CA ASP A 73 -14.68 -12.12 2.22
C ASP A 73 -14.45 -10.90 1.31
N PHE A 74 -14.63 -9.68 1.85
CA PHE A 74 -14.38 -8.45 1.10
C PHE A 74 -12.88 -8.24 0.85
N LEU A 75 -12.05 -8.49 1.86
CA LEU A 75 -10.60 -8.36 1.75
C LEU A 75 -10.00 -9.43 0.82
N GLU A 76 -10.57 -10.63 0.80
CA GLU A 76 -10.22 -11.68 -0.15
C GLU A 76 -10.53 -11.27 -1.58
N ALA A 77 -11.76 -10.82 -1.84
CA ALA A 77 -12.15 -10.34 -3.16
C ALA A 77 -11.29 -9.16 -3.63
N LEU A 78 -10.96 -8.23 -2.72
CA LEU A 78 -10.08 -7.10 -3.01
C LEU A 78 -8.64 -7.54 -3.32
N ALA A 79 -8.10 -8.49 -2.56
CA ALA A 79 -6.77 -9.04 -2.81
C ALA A 79 -6.71 -9.79 -4.16
N GLU A 80 -7.76 -10.53 -4.51
CA GLU A 80 -7.91 -11.18 -5.81
C GLU A 80 -7.96 -10.16 -6.95
N ASP A 81 -8.82 -9.15 -6.86
CA ASP A 81 -8.93 -8.08 -7.85
C ASP A 81 -7.59 -7.36 -8.09
N ILE A 82 -6.84 -7.10 -7.02
CA ILE A 82 -5.50 -6.52 -7.12
C ILE A 82 -4.54 -7.43 -7.88
N ARG A 83 -4.57 -8.74 -7.63
CA ARG A 83 -3.69 -9.71 -8.33
C ARG A 83 -4.02 -9.83 -9.81
N GLU A 84 -5.30 -9.88 -10.14
CA GLU A 84 -5.75 -10.04 -11.54
C GLU A 84 -5.50 -8.79 -12.37
N ASN A 85 -5.65 -7.61 -11.77
CA ASN A 85 -5.52 -6.35 -12.48
C ASN A 85 -4.13 -5.71 -12.35
N TYR A 86 -3.19 -6.29 -11.61
CA TYR A 86 -1.84 -5.73 -11.48
C TYR A 86 -1.12 -5.63 -12.84
N PRO A 87 -0.48 -4.49 -13.18
CA PRO A 87 -0.22 -3.29 -12.37
C PRO A 87 -1.28 -2.18 -12.47
N HIS A 88 -2.41 -2.41 -13.13
CA HIS A 88 -3.47 -1.43 -13.40
C HIS A 88 -4.50 -1.33 -12.27
N VAL A 89 -4.04 -1.21 -11.03
CA VAL A 89 -4.90 -1.07 -9.85
C VAL A 89 -5.05 0.40 -9.44
N PRO A 90 -6.21 0.82 -8.90
CA PRO A 90 -6.45 2.21 -8.49
C PRO A 90 -5.79 2.56 -7.14
N PHE A 91 -5.01 1.65 -6.56
CA PHE A 91 -4.41 1.80 -5.24
C PHE A 91 -2.94 2.22 -5.34
N GLU A 92 -2.51 3.07 -4.42
CA GLU A 92 -1.12 3.48 -4.31
C GLU A 92 -0.27 2.33 -3.72
N GLU A 93 0.76 1.90 -4.46
CA GLU A 93 1.72 0.89 -3.99
C GLU A 93 2.79 1.54 -3.10
N LEU A 94 2.95 1.03 -1.89
CA LEU A 94 3.96 1.47 -0.93
C LEU A 94 5.25 0.66 -1.12
N PRO A 95 6.42 1.31 -1.28
CA PRO A 95 7.68 0.60 -1.37
C PRO A 95 8.05 -0.04 -0.03
N LYS A 96 8.55 -1.28 -0.06
CA LYS A 96 8.95 -2.02 1.15
C LYS A 96 9.98 -1.29 2.01
N SER A 97 10.87 -0.53 1.38
CA SER A 97 11.88 0.28 2.08
C SER A 97 11.27 1.37 2.98
N CYS A 98 10.03 1.79 2.71
CA CYS A 98 9.29 2.78 3.46
C CYS A 98 8.36 2.15 4.51
N VAL A 99 8.28 0.83 4.63
CA VAL A 99 7.34 0.16 5.52
C VAL A 99 8.06 -0.39 6.75
N VAL A 100 7.63 0.00 7.95
CA VAL A 100 8.13 -0.55 9.22
C VAL A 100 7.01 -1.30 9.93
N LEU A 101 7.11 -2.62 9.96
CA LEU A 101 6.14 -3.47 10.66
C LEU A 101 6.39 -3.41 12.17
N ARG A 102 5.37 -3.05 12.95
CA ARG A 102 5.36 -3.24 14.40
C ARG A 102 4.84 -4.64 14.72
N GLN A 103 5.71 -5.44 15.33
CA GLN A 103 5.37 -6.76 15.90
C GLN A 103 4.84 -6.60 17.32
#